data_AF-G2GZX6-F1
#
_entry.id   AF-G2GZX6-F1
#
_cell.length_a   1.000
_cell.length_b   1.000
_cell.length_c   1.000
_cell.angle_alpha   90.00
_cell.angle_beta   90.00
_cell.angle_gamma   90.00
#
_symmetry.space_group_name_H-M   'P 1'
#
loop_
_entity.id
_entity.type
_entity.pdbx_description
1 polymer ?
#
loop_
_entity_poly.entity_id
_entity_poly.type
_entity_poly.pdbx_seq_one_letter_code
_entity_poly.pdbx_strand_id
1 'polypeptide(L)'
;MKNLLRLLGALALMLYSVHLLADDMNFTSLSGAAKRSGDLSRQMLVMIFGDIVNNPLHPTHTSLIGQLFFVFNSIIAAVAMFWFVAVTLRQMVRAGHQGQVFSGGRSALYPLTTLLGFLSLVPTASGWSLSQLIVLWAASIMGVGSANLITDKAATLLQGGQSLVMQPIAPQTLSASRAIFEMNLCMYGINDELHTLYSESGAAVGTPYMRIKTFPEGFMISNGSAQCGSARLPVSRRDSSWRPIFNVPVNTRPLIIAQSNALNRMQNQLSQAAHNFARQFSQKRQTGTGQIDDVESEIQRAAREYEDSISQAVRAMDKGTSLQEVVAAQLRQYGWLALGSWYQTFATANNKTNAVVNMRPTVTGKSRLGELGVGSYNEQLTVAYRAQLQNSTYAAPLGTQTSKDNQQASDATDASSVLVGITNS
;
A
#
# COMPACT_ATOMS: atom_id res chain seq x y z
N MET A 1 -24.07 -39.34 8.74
CA MET A 1 -23.77 -38.23 7.80
C MET A 1 -24.14 -36.85 8.32
N LYS A 2 -25.40 -36.54 8.69
CA LYS A 2 -25.79 -35.21 9.24
C LYS A 2 -25.03 -34.76 10.50
N ASN A 3 -24.74 -35.68 11.43
CA ASN A 3 -23.99 -35.34 12.65
C ASN A 3 -22.50 -35.11 12.38
N LEU A 4 -21.93 -35.81 11.38
CA LEU A 4 -20.56 -35.61 10.90
C LEU A 4 -20.43 -34.24 10.21
N LEU A 5 -21.45 -33.85 9.42
CA LEU A 5 -21.50 -32.54 8.74
C LEU A 5 -21.65 -31.37 9.74
N ARG A 6 -22.40 -31.58 10.84
CA ARG A 6 -22.52 -30.59 11.94
C ARG A 6 -21.23 -30.47 12.75
N LEU A 7 -20.54 -31.58 13.01
CA LEU A 7 -19.23 -31.60 13.63
C LEU A 7 -18.18 -30.93 12.75
N LEU A 8 -18.17 -31.23 11.44
CA LEU A 8 -17.33 -30.53 10.45
C LEU A 8 -17.65 -29.04 10.36
N GLY A 9 -18.92 -28.64 10.45
CA GLY A 9 -19.30 -27.22 10.50
C GLY A 9 -18.84 -26.51 11.77
N ALA A 10 -18.97 -27.15 12.93
CA ALA A 10 -18.48 -26.61 14.21
C ALA A 10 -16.95 -26.56 14.26
N LEU A 11 -16.29 -27.56 13.70
CA LEU A 11 -14.83 -27.67 13.63
C LEU A 11 -14.26 -26.69 12.58
N ALA A 12 -14.97 -26.44 11.49
CA ALA A 12 -14.66 -25.38 10.53
C ALA A 12 -14.81 -23.97 11.14
N LEU A 13 -15.84 -23.74 11.97
CA LEU A 13 -16.01 -22.48 12.71
C LEU A 13 -14.91 -22.27 13.77
N MET A 14 -14.51 -23.35 14.47
CA MET A 14 -13.38 -23.33 15.41
C MET A 14 -12.03 -23.17 14.71
N LEU A 15 -11.85 -23.74 13.51
CA LEU A 15 -10.66 -23.52 12.69
C LEU A 15 -10.61 -22.10 12.13
N TYR A 16 -11.76 -21.52 11.75
CA TYR A 16 -11.86 -20.11 11.34
C TYR A 16 -11.52 -19.16 12.48
N SER A 17 -11.87 -19.47 13.74
CA SER A 17 -11.44 -18.66 14.89
C SER A 17 -9.96 -18.81 15.23
N VAL A 18 -9.29 -19.90 14.84
CA VAL A 18 -7.83 -20.05 14.99
C VAL A 18 -7.06 -19.17 13.98
N HIS A 19 -7.65 -18.86 12.82
CA HIS A 19 -7.04 -17.96 11.82
C HIS A 19 -7.08 -16.46 12.21
N LEU A 20 -7.65 -16.14 13.39
CA LEU A 20 -7.64 -14.80 14.00
C LEU A 20 -6.47 -14.56 14.97
N LEU A 21 -5.57 -15.54 15.15
CA LEU A 21 -4.31 -15.32 15.85
C LEU A 21 -3.31 -14.58 14.94
N ALA A 22 -3.62 -13.30 14.67
CA ALA A 22 -2.60 -12.33 14.34
C ALA A 22 -1.85 -12.01 15.64
N ASP A 23 -0.56 -12.32 15.68
CA ASP A 23 0.33 -12.40 16.86
C ASP A 23 0.48 -11.10 17.69
N ASP A 24 -0.25 -10.02 17.36
CA ASP A 24 -0.20 -8.71 18.02
C ASP A 24 -1.58 -8.08 18.36
N MET A 25 -2.69 -8.68 17.93
CA MET A 25 -4.03 -8.05 17.99
C MET A 25 -4.97 -8.80 18.95
N ASN A 26 -4.68 -8.73 20.25
CA ASN A 26 -5.53 -9.32 21.29
C ASN A 26 -6.73 -8.42 21.66
N PHE A 27 -7.78 -9.00 22.25
CA PHE A 27 -8.96 -8.25 22.75
C PHE A 27 -8.57 -7.08 23.68
N THR A 28 -7.46 -7.22 24.42
CA THR A 28 -6.92 -6.19 25.30
C THR A 28 -6.38 -4.97 24.52
N SER A 29 -5.71 -5.16 23.38
CA SER A 29 -5.25 -4.04 22.56
C SER A 29 -6.42 -3.34 21.86
N LEU A 30 -7.41 -4.10 21.42
CA LEU A 30 -8.64 -3.58 20.81
C LEU A 30 -9.48 -2.77 21.81
N SER A 31 -9.74 -3.34 22.99
CA SER A 31 -10.47 -2.69 24.08
C SER A 31 -9.73 -1.47 24.61
N GLY A 32 -8.39 -1.55 24.73
CA GLY A 32 -7.54 -0.42 25.10
C GLY A 32 -7.59 0.72 24.07
N ALA A 33 -7.54 0.38 22.77
CA ALA A 33 -7.66 1.36 21.69
C ALA A 33 -9.05 2.05 21.67
N ALA A 34 -10.12 1.32 22.00
CA ALA A 34 -11.48 1.84 22.03
C ALA A 34 -11.84 2.66 23.29
N LYS A 35 -11.07 2.53 24.39
CA LYS A 35 -11.36 3.15 25.71
C LYS A 35 -10.50 4.37 26.02
N ARG A 36 -9.83 4.98 25.04
CA ARG A 36 -9.02 6.19 25.25
C ARG A 36 -9.89 7.35 25.69
N SER A 37 -9.43 8.13 26.67
CA SER A 37 -10.18 9.26 27.25
C SER A 37 -10.42 10.40 26.25
N GLY A 38 -9.52 10.59 25.30
CA GLY A 38 -9.63 11.61 24.25
C GLY A 38 -10.37 11.17 22.99
N ASP A 39 -10.84 9.93 22.90
CA ASP A 39 -11.42 9.40 21.66
C ASP A 39 -12.74 10.09 21.30
N LEU A 40 -12.76 10.77 20.14
CA LEU A 40 -13.94 11.50 19.66
C LEU A 40 -15.11 10.58 19.37
N SER A 41 -14.86 9.35 18.90
CA SER A 41 -15.91 8.38 18.56
C SER A 41 -16.62 7.90 19.81
N ARG A 42 -15.84 7.64 20.87
CA ARG A 42 -16.37 7.26 22.17
C ARG A 42 -17.15 8.41 22.81
N GLN A 43 -16.65 9.64 22.73
CA GLN A 43 -17.35 10.82 23.23
C GLN A 43 -18.68 11.03 22.50
N MET A 44 -18.71 10.87 21.17
CA MET A 44 -19.95 10.95 20.38
C MET A 44 -20.95 9.84 20.77
N LEU A 45 -20.48 8.61 20.95
CA LEU A 45 -21.34 7.50 21.37
C LEU A 45 -21.94 7.74 22.78
N VAL A 46 -21.14 8.27 23.71
CA VAL A 46 -21.63 8.66 25.05
C VAL A 46 -22.61 9.83 24.95
N MET A 47 -22.39 10.79 24.04
CA MET A 47 -23.32 11.90 23.81
C MET A 47 -24.69 11.43 23.29
N ILE A 48 -24.71 10.47 22.36
CA ILE A 48 -25.95 9.99 21.72
C ILE A 48 -26.67 8.96 22.60
N PHE A 49 -25.95 7.95 23.09
CA PHE A 49 -26.54 6.80 23.77
C PHE A 49 -26.48 6.91 25.30
N GLY A 50 -25.69 7.84 25.84
CA GLY A 50 -25.51 8.06 27.27
C GLY A 50 -24.47 7.14 27.91
N ASP A 51 -24.54 7.03 29.24
CA ASP A 51 -23.59 6.28 30.05
C ASP A 51 -23.59 4.75 29.78
N ILE A 52 -24.58 4.27 29.03
CA ILE A 52 -24.70 2.86 28.63
C ILE A 52 -23.48 2.34 27.83
N VAL A 53 -22.75 3.24 27.16
CA VAL A 53 -21.53 2.93 26.42
C VAL A 53 -20.34 2.63 27.35
N ASN A 54 -20.37 3.16 28.58
CA ASN A 54 -19.35 2.89 29.60
C ASN A 54 -19.78 1.76 30.54
N ASN A 55 -21.03 1.80 30.99
CA ASN A 55 -21.60 0.88 31.96
C ASN A 55 -22.92 0.28 31.42
N PRO A 56 -22.84 -0.78 30.59
CA PRO A 56 -24.00 -1.33 29.89
C PRO A 56 -25.06 -1.98 30.79
N LEU A 57 -24.67 -2.45 31.99
CA LEU A 57 -25.57 -3.17 32.91
C LEU A 57 -26.02 -2.32 34.10
N HIS A 58 -25.25 -1.28 34.44
CA HIS A 58 -25.51 -0.38 35.56
C HIS A 58 -25.22 1.06 35.15
N PRO A 59 -26.02 1.65 34.25
CA PRO A 59 -25.84 3.05 33.88
C PRO A 59 -26.22 3.95 35.06
N THR A 60 -25.41 4.98 35.31
CA THR A 60 -25.64 5.95 36.40
C THR A 60 -26.82 6.87 36.07
N HIS A 61 -27.01 7.16 34.78
CA HIS A 61 -28.12 7.94 34.24
C HIS A 61 -28.68 7.27 32.98
N THR A 62 -30.01 7.16 32.90
CA THR A 62 -30.68 6.66 31.70
C THR A 62 -30.83 7.78 30.67
N SER A 63 -30.41 7.52 29.44
CA SER A 63 -30.60 8.45 28.33
C SER A 63 -32.06 8.45 27.87
N LEU A 64 -32.49 9.53 27.20
CA LEU A 64 -33.82 9.61 26.59
C LEU A 64 -34.10 8.42 25.66
N ILE A 65 -33.09 8.04 24.86
CA ILE A 65 -33.18 6.88 23.97
C ILE A 65 -33.34 5.57 24.76
N GLY A 66 -32.69 5.44 25.92
CA GLY A 66 -32.85 4.29 26.82
C GLY A 66 -34.27 4.19 27.37
N GLN A 67 -34.89 5.31 27.74
CA GLN A 67 -36.28 5.32 28.22
C GLN A 67 -37.28 4.94 27.12
N LEU A 68 -37.07 5.41 25.89
CA LEU A 68 -37.90 5.02 24.74
C LEU A 68 -37.72 3.53 24.40
N PHE A 69 -36.48 3.02 24.43
CA PHE A 69 -36.23 1.59 24.24
C PHE A 69 -36.82 0.74 25.35
N PHE A 70 -36.87 1.21 26.59
CA PHE A 70 -37.53 0.47 27.67
C PHE A 70 -39.00 0.20 27.32
N VAL A 71 -39.74 1.23 26.88
CA VAL A 71 -41.15 1.10 26.50
C VAL A 71 -41.29 0.15 25.30
N PHE A 72 -40.51 0.37 24.25
CA PHE A 72 -40.55 -0.44 23.03
C PHE A 72 -40.22 -1.92 23.29
N ASN A 73 -39.11 -2.19 23.98
CA ASN A 73 -38.67 -3.55 24.31
C ASN A 73 -39.66 -4.23 25.27
N SER A 74 -40.31 -3.49 26.16
CA SER A 74 -41.36 -4.03 27.04
C SER A 74 -42.58 -4.50 26.25
N ILE A 75 -43.02 -3.73 25.23
CA ILE A 75 -44.15 -4.12 24.36
C ILE A 75 -43.79 -5.40 23.57
N ILE A 76 -42.59 -5.44 22.99
CA ILE A 76 -42.14 -6.62 22.24
C ILE A 76 -41.98 -7.83 23.16
N ALA A 77 -41.44 -7.65 24.37
CA ALA A 77 -41.29 -8.72 25.34
C ALA A 77 -42.65 -9.33 25.75
N ALA A 78 -43.70 -8.52 25.89
CA ALA A 78 -45.05 -9.00 26.16
C ALA A 78 -45.60 -9.89 25.03
N VAL A 79 -45.43 -9.46 23.77
CA VAL A 79 -45.82 -10.27 22.60
C VAL A 79 -44.99 -11.56 22.51
N ALA A 80 -43.68 -11.45 22.73
CA ALA A 80 -42.76 -12.58 22.73
C ALA A 80 -43.08 -13.58 23.85
N MET A 81 -43.54 -13.12 25.02
CA MET A 81 -43.96 -13.98 26.12
C MET A 81 -45.19 -14.81 25.75
N PHE A 82 -46.20 -14.19 25.12
CA PHE A 82 -47.37 -14.91 24.63
C PHE A 82 -46.99 -15.98 23.60
N TRP A 83 -46.13 -15.62 22.64
CA TRP A 83 -45.60 -16.55 21.66
C TRP A 83 -44.80 -17.68 22.30
N PHE A 84 -43.93 -17.36 23.27
CA PHE A 84 -43.12 -18.33 24.00
C PHE A 84 -44.00 -19.36 24.71
N VAL A 85 -45.03 -18.91 25.44
CA VAL A 85 -46.00 -19.80 26.11
C VAL A 85 -46.75 -20.67 25.09
N ALA A 86 -47.20 -20.11 23.97
CA ALA A 86 -47.88 -20.88 22.93
C ALA A 86 -46.96 -21.96 22.31
N VAL A 87 -45.69 -21.64 22.10
CA VAL A 87 -44.70 -22.59 21.58
C VAL A 87 -44.38 -23.67 22.62
N THR A 88 -44.10 -23.31 23.87
CA THR A 88 -43.79 -24.30 24.92
C THR A 88 -44.95 -25.27 25.15
N LEU A 89 -46.19 -24.79 25.19
CA LEU A 89 -47.39 -25.63 25.29
C LEU A 89 -47.51 -26.58 24.08
N ARG A 90 -47.35 -26.08 22.86
CA ARG A 90 -47.38 -26.93 21.65
C ARG A 90 -46.30 -28.00 21.66
N GLN A 91 -45.10 -27.68 22.14
CA GLN A 91 -44.01 -28.66 22.25
C GLN A 91 -44.29 -29.68 23.36
N MET A 92 -44.84 -29.25 24.50
CA MET A 92 -45.22 -30.14 25.60
C MET A 92 -46.30 -31.14 25.17
N VAL A 93 -47.33 -30.69 24.46
CA VAL A 93 -48.38 -31.56 23.92
C VAL A 93 -47.83 -32.57 22.92
N ARG A 94 -46.93 -32.13 22.02
CA ARG A 94 -46.27 -33.03 21.05
C ARG A 94 -45.36 -34.05 21.73
N ALA A 95 -44.60 -33.64 22.75
CA ALA A 95 -43.78 -34.54 23.55
C ALA A 95 -44.63 -35.60 24.26
N GLY A 96 -45.80 -35.21 24.79
CA GLY A 96 -46.77 -36.12 25.41
C GLY A 96 -47.35 -37.15 24.43
N HIS A 97 -47.76 -36.73 23.23
CA HIS A 97 -48.32 -37.64 22.22
C HIS A 97 -47.27 -38.61 21.63
N GLN A 98 -46.00 -38.20 21.57
CA GLN A 98 -44.94 -38.99 20.96
C GLN A 98 -44.16 -39.86 21.96
N GLY A 99 -44.44 -39.74 23.27
CA GLY A 99 -43.74 -40.47 24.34
C GLY A 99 -42.23 -40.16 24.42
N GLN A 100 -41.76 -39.14 23.70
CA GLN A 100 -40.36 -38.77 23.59
C GLN A 100 -40.24 -37.25 23.72
N VAL A 101 -39.48 -36.79 24.72
CA VAL A 101 -39.24 -35.35 24.98
C VAL A 101 -38.44 -34.71 23.85
N PHE A 102 -37.64 -35.51 23.12
CA PHE A 102 -36.80 -35.06 22.01
C PHE A 102 -36.96 -36.00 20.80
N SER A 103 -38.02 -35.85 20.03
CA SER A 103 -38.20 -36.57 18.76
C SER A 103 -37.83 -35.66 17.56
N GLY A 104 -37.39 -36.26 16.45
CA GLY A 104 -37.20 -35.53 15.17
C GLY A 104 -35.89 -34.75 15.00
N GLY A 105 -34.79 -35.14 15.66
CA GLY A 105 -33.46 -34.56 15.43
C GLY A 105 -33.20 -33.20 16.08
N ARG A 106 -34.06 -32.77 17.00
CA ARG A 106 -33.86 -31.61 17.88
C ARG A 106 -33.20 -32.07 19.19
N SER A 107 -31.94 -31.68 19.39
CA SER A 107 -31.19 -31.95 20.63
C SER A 107 -31.72 -31.12 21.82
N ALA A 108 -31.30 -31.46 23.05
CA ALA A 108 -31.55 -30.70 24.29
C ALA A 108 -31.13 -29.21 24.25
N LEU A 109 -30.40 -28.80 23.22
CA LEU A 109 -30.03 -27.41 22.95
C LEU A 109 -31.20 -26.55 22.47
N TYR A 110 -32.25 -27.12 21.88
CA TYR A 110 -33.36 -26.34 21.30
C TYR A 110 -34.16 -25.52 22.35
N PRO A 111 -34.52 -26.07 23.53
CA PRO A 111 -35.10 -25.27 24.61
C PRO A 111 -34.15 -24.17 25.10
N LEU A 112 -32.85 -24.48 25.22
CA LEU A 112 -31.84 -23.51 25.67
C LEU A 112 -31.71 -22.33 24.69
N THR A 113 -31.63 -22.57 23.39
CA THR A 113 -31.54 -21.50 22.38
C THR A 113 -32.81 -20.65 22.34
N THR A 114 -33.98 -21.26 22.56
CA THR A 114 -35.26 -20.53 22.59
C THR A 114 -35.37 -19.65 23.84
N LEU A 115 -34.89 -20.15 24.99
CA LEU A 115 -34.81 -19.38 26.23
C LEU A 115 -33.80 -18.24 26.12
N LEU A 116 -32.60 -18.50 25.57
CA LEU A 116 -31.58 -17.46 25.33
C LEU A 116 -32.09 -16.39 24.36
N GLY A 117 -32.79 -16.79 23.30
CA GLY A 117 -33.45 -15.85 22.37
C GLY A 117 -34.48 -14.97 23.09
N PHE A 118 -35.32 -15.56 23.94
CA PHE A 118 -36.29 -14.80 24.74
C PHE A 118 -35.60 -13.83 25.72
N LEU A 119 -34.62 -14.31 26.50
CA LEU A 119 -33.84 -13.47 27.43
C LEU A 119 -33.11 -12.34 26.71
N SER A 120 -32.74 -12.52 25.44
CA SER A 120 -32.06 -11.48 24.65
C SER A 120 -32.95 -10.28 24.29
N LEU A 121 -34.29 -10.45 24.38
CA LEU A 121 -35.31 -9.44 24.11
C LEU A 121 -35.77 -8.70 25.37
N VAL A 122 -35.60 -9.30 26.54
CA VAL A 122 -36.06 -8.70 27.80
C VAL A 122 -35.32 -7.38 28.05
N PRO A 123 -36.04 -6.28 28.33
CA PRO A 123 -35.40 -5.00 28.66
C PRO A 123 -34.59 -5.12 29.95
N THR A 124 -33.38 -4.61 29.93
CA THR A 124 -32.53 -4.49 31.12
C THR A 124 -32.90 -3.25 31.93
N ALA A 125 -32.29 -3.07 33.11
CA ALA A 125 -32.46 -1.86 33.94
C ALA A 125 -32.13 -0.55 33.20
N SER A 126 -31.39 -0.62 32.09
CA SER A 126 -31.07 0.51 31.23
C SER A 126 -32.13 0.86 30.18
N GLY A 127 -33.15 0.01 30.00
CA GLY A 127 -34.12 0.11 28.91
C GLY A 127 -33.75 -0.62 27.62
N TRP A 128 -32.47 -0.96 27.46
CA TRP A 128 -31.99 -1.68 26.28
C TRP A 128 -32.18 -3.19 26.44
N SER A 129 -32.46 -3.89 25.34
CA SER A 129 -32.43 -5.34 25.32
C SER A 129 -30.99 -5.85 25.19
N LEU A 130 -30.72 -7.07 25.65
CA LEU A 130 -29.37 -7.63 25.65
C LEU A 130 -28.79 -7.73 24.23
N SER A 131 -29.62 -8.04 23.22
CA SER A 131 -29.20 -8.06 21.83
C SER A 131 -28.72 -6.69 21.33
N GLN A 132 -29.42 -5.61 21.70
CA GLN A 132 -29.02 -4.24 21.35
C GLN A 132 -27.72 -3.83 22.07
N LEU A 133 -27.55 -4.25 23.34
CA LEU A 133 -26.31 -4.03 24.08
C LEU A 133 -25.11 -4.75 23.46
N ILE A 134 -25.30 -5.96 22.93
CA ILE A 134 -24.25 -6.69 22.21
C ILE A 134 -23.84 -5.94 20.93
N VAL A 135 -24.82 -5.42 20.17
CA VAL A 135 -24.53 -4.62 18.98
C VAL A 135 -23.81 -3.32 19.34
N LEU A 136 -24.27 -2.62 20.39
CA LEU A 136 -23.63 -1.41 20.87
C LEU A 136 -22.20 -1.68 21.37
N TRP A 137 -21.98 -2.79 22.05
CA TRP A 137 -20.66 -3.25 22.48
C TRP A 137 -19.76 -3.58 21.29
N ALA A 138 -20.28 -4.30 20.29
CA ALA A 138 -19.54 -4.63 19.08
C ALA A 138 -19.13 -3.36 18.31
N ALA A 139 -20.03 -2.39 18.16
CA ALA A 139 -19.73 -1.12 17.51
C ALA A 139 -18.73 -0.27 18.32
N SER A 140 -18.94 -0.13 19.63
CA SER A 140 -18.15 0.75 20.50
C SER A 140 -16.78 0.21 20.86
N ILE A 141 -16.63 -1.11 21.02
CA ILE A 141 -15.35 -1.73 21.42
C ILE A 141 -14.64 -2.30 20.21
N MET A 142 -15.30 -3.13 19.39
CA MET A 142 -14.64 -3.76 18.25
C MET A 142 -14.53 -2.81 17.05
N GLY A 143 -15.59 -2.06 16.74
CA GLY A 143 -15.60 -1.08 15.66
C GLY A 143 -14.61 0.07 15.89
N VAL A 144 -14.79 0.84 16.98
CA VAL A 144 -13.88 1.96 17.30
C VAL A 144 -12.45 1.47 17.56
N GLY A 145 -12.28 0.35 18.27
CA GLY A 145 -10.97 -0.21 18.55
C GLY A 145 -10.19 -0.56 17.28
N SER A 146 -10.83 -1.23 16.32
CA SER A 146 -10.17 -1.62 15.06
C SER A 146 -9.81 -0.41 14.21
N ALA A 147 -10.71 0.58 14.12
CA ALA A 147 -10.45 1.83 13.40
C ALA A 147 -9.29 2.62 14.03
N ASN A 148 -9.20 2.66 15.36
CA ASN A 148 -8.10 3.32 16.05
C ASN A 148 -6.77 2.59 15.88
N LEU A 149 -6.76 1.25 15.88
CA LEU A 149 -5.53 0.49 15.63
C LEU A 149 -4.98 0.74 14.21
N ILE A 150 -5.86 0.81 13.19
CA ILE A 150 -5.47 1.20 11.84
C ILE A 150 -4.90 2.63 11.84
N THR A 151 -5.55 3.54 12.56
CA THR A 151 -5.12 4.95 12.68
C THR A 151 -3.77 5.08 13.38
N ASP A 152 -3.50 4.29 14.43
CA ASP A 152 -2.22 4.28 15.13
C ASP A 152 -1.09 3.74 14.25
N LYS A 153 -1.36 2.70 13.47
CA LYS A 153 -0.41 2.18 12.50
C LYS A 153 -0.13 3.23 11.43
N ALA A 154 -1.16 3.90 10.90
CA ALA A 154 -0.98 5.02 9.97
C ALA A 154 -0.17 6.16 10.59
N ALA A 155 -0.45 6.56 11.83
CA ALA A 155 0.31 7.58 12.56
C ALA A 155 1.79 7.18 12.76
N THR A 156 2.06 5.89 12.97
CA THR A 156 3.42 5.36 13.09
C THR A 156 4.16 5.36 11.75
N LEU A 157 3.50 4.99 10.65
CA LEU A 157 4.07 5.07 9.31
C LEU A 157 4.34 6.52 8.89
N LEU A 158 3.46 7.45 9.27
CA LEU A 158 3.66 8.89 9.09
C LEU A 158 4.88 9.41 9.85
N GLN A 159 5.08 9.00 11.11
CA GLN A 159 6.29 9.30 11.88
C GLN A 159 7.54 8.69 11.25
N GLY A 160 7.42 7.55 10.58
CA GLY A 160 8.47 6.93 9.78
C GLY A 160 8.76 7.62 8.45
N GLY A 161 8.06 8.72 8.13
CA GLY A 161 8.25 9.50 6.91
C GLY A 161 7.58 8.91 5.66
N GLN A 162 6.69 7.92 5.81
CA GLN A 162 5.92 7.39 4.68
C GLN A 162 4.79 8.34 4.27
N SER A 163 4.59 8.48 2.96
CA SER A 163 3.52 9.30 2.38
C SER A 163 2.19 8.55 2.41
N LEU A 164 1.09 9.23 2.76
CA LEU A 164 -0.26 8.66 2.80
C LEU A 164 -0.85 8.41 1.39
N VAL A 165 -0.27 9.04 0.38
CA VAL A 165 -0.69 8.94 -1.03
C VAL A 165 0.55 8.70 -1.87
N MET A 166 0.41 7.83 -2.88
CA MET A 166 1.45 7.54 -3.84
C MET A 166 1.79 8.81 -4.62
N GLN A 167 2.99 9.34 -4.43
CA GLN A 167 3.36 10.62 -5.05
C GLN A 167 3.62 10.41 -6.56
N PRO A 168 3.19 11.34 -7.42
CA PRO A 168 3.50 11.28 -8.85
C PRO A 168 5.01 11.38 -9.05
N ILE A 169 5.56 10.53 -9.92
CA ILE A 169 7.00 10.48 -10.19
C ILE A 169 7.36 11.67 -11.07
N ALA A 170 8.50 12.32 -10.81
CA ALA A 170 8.90 13.41 -11.69
C ALA A 170 9.20 12.88 -13.10
N PRO A 171 8.71 13.55 -14.17
CA PRO A 171 8.94 13.11 -15.56
C PRO A 171 10.41 12.88 -15.89
N GLN A 172 11.29 13.70 -15.34
CA GLN A 172 12.73 13.59 -15.56
C GLN A 172 13.37 12.40 -14.83
N THR A 173 12.92 12.06 -13.60
CA THR A 173 13.40 10.86 -12.90
C THR A 173 12.97 9.62 -13.67
N LEU A 174 11.73 9.61 -14.17
CA LEU A 174 11.22 8.53 -14.97
C LEU A 174 11.97 8.38 -16.30
N SER A 175 12.26 9.50 -16.99
CA SER A 175 13.10 9.46 -18.20
C SER A 175 14.52 8.97 -17.89
N ALA A 176 15.07 9.31 -16.72
CA ALA A 176 16.37 8.83 -16.29
C ALA A 176 16.35 7.32 -16.00
N SER A 177 15.32 6.81 -15.31
CA SER A 177 15.13 5.36 -15.09
C SER A 177 14.98 4.60 -16.41
N ARG A 178 14.22 5.12 -17.38
CA ARG A 178 14.11 4.53 -18.73
C ARG A 178 15.47 4.50 -19.43
N ALA A 179 16.20 5.61 -19.41
CA ALA A 179 17.54 5.67 -20.00
C ALA A 179 18.50 4.68 -19.32
N ILE A 180 18.48 4.58 -17.99
CA ILE A 180 19.30 3.60 -17.25
C ILE A 180 18.93 2.17 -17.64
N PHE A 181 17.63 1.87 -17.79
CA PHE A 181 17.18 0.58 -18.29
C PHE A 181 17.74 0.30 -19.69
N GLU A 182 17.63 1.25 -20.62
CA GLU A 182 18.17 1.15 -21.99
C GLU A 182 19.70 0.94 -22.00
N MET A 183 20.44 1.58 -21.09
CA MET A 183 21.89 1.37 -20.94
C MET A 183 22.22 -0.07 -20.53
N ASN A 184 21.46 -0.63 -19.58
CA ASN A 184 21.64 -2.02 -19.14
C ASN A 184 21.21 -3.00 -20.24
N LEU A 185 20.14 -2.68 -20.97
CA LEU A 185 19.68 -3.46 -22.10
C LEU A 185 20.75 -3.54 -23.19
N CYS A 186 21.39 -2.40 -23.49
CA CYS A 186 22.53 -2.31 -24.39
C CYS A 186 23.72 -3.18 -23.93
N MET A 187 24.02 -3.18 -22.62
CA MET A 187 25.08 -4.02 -22.05
C MET A 187 24.82 -5.52 -22.29
N TYR A 188 23.63 -5.99 -21.95
CA TYR A 188 23.29 -7.41 -22.09
C TYR A 188 23.17 -7.82 -23.55
N GLY A 189 22.61 -6.96 -24.40
CA GLY A 189 22.51 -7.21 -25.84
C GLY A 189 23.88 -7.38 -26.49
N ILE A 190 24.82 -6.47 -26.21
CA ILE A 190 26.17 -6.54 -26.79
C ILE A 190 26.98 -7.68 -26.20
N ASN A 191 26.87 -7.93 -24.89
CA ASN A 191 27.58 -9.04 -24.27
C ASN A 191 27.12 -10.41 -24.79
N ASP A 192 25.84 -10.57 -25.13
CA ASP A 192 25.30 -11.78 -25.76
C ASP A 192 25.85 -11.99 -27.17
N GLU A 193 25.93 -10.90 -27.97
CA GLU A 193 26.56 -10.93 -29.31
C GLU A 193 28.04 -11.28 -29.22
N LEU A 194 28.79 -10.62 -28.33
CA LEU A 194 30.21 -10.88 -28.11
C LEU A 194 30.45 -12.30 -27.62
N HIS A 195 29.57 -12.83 -26.76
CA HIS A 195 29.65 -14.20 -26.31
C HIS A 195 29.53 -15.19 -27.47
N THR A 196 28.59 -14.95 -28.39
CA THR A 196 28.42 -15.78 -29.59
C THR A 196 29.65 -15.68 -30.50
N LEU A 197 30.12 -14.47 -30.80
CA LEU A 197 31.30 -14.23 -31.66
C LEU A 197 32.57 -14.88 -31.11
N TYR A 198 32.82 -14.75 -29.80
CA TYR A 198 34.04 -15.26 -29.17
C TYR A 198 34.00 -16.74 -28.89
N SER A 199 32.82 -17.36 -28.88
CA SER A 199 32.70 -18.82 -28.81
C SER A 199 33.32 -19.52 -30.02
N GLU A 200 33.35 -18.83 -31.18
CA GLU A 200 33.87 -19.36 -32.44
C GLU A 200 35.30 -18.88 -32.77
N SER A 201 35.64 -17.65 -32.38
CA SER A 201 36.89 -16.97 -32.82
C SER A 201 37.90 -16.67 -31.71
N GLY A 202 37.56 -16.90 -30.44
CA GLY A 202 38.35 -16.46 -29.28
C GLY A 202 38.18 -14.96 -28.98
N ALA A 203 38.50 -14.54 -27.76
CA ALA A 203 38.29 -13.16 -27.32
C ALA A 203 39.19 -12.18 -28.08
N ALA A 204 38.59 -11.20 -28.79
CA ALA A 204 39.34 -10.17 -29.49
C ALA A 204 39.92 -9.13 -28.52
N VAL A 205 41.19 -8.76 -28.72
CA VAL A 205 41.96 -7.85 -27.83
C VAL A 205 41.37 -6.42 -27.77
N GLY A 206 40.54 -6.02 -28.75
CA GLY A 206 39.95 -4.68 -28.86
C GLY A 206 38.51 -4.50 -28.38
N THR A 207 37.78 -5.59 -28.08
CA THR A 207 36.33 -5.56 -27.84
C THR A 207 35.88 -6.34 -26.59
N PRO A 208 36.49 -6.13 -25.40
CA PRO A 208 36.14 -6.89 -24.20
C PRO A 208 34.65 -6.73 -23.85
N TYR A 209 34.12 -7.63 -23.02
CA TYR A 209 32.74 -7.52 -22.54
C TYR A 209 32.48 -6.18 -21.87
N MET A 210 31.30 -5.61 -22.12
CA MET A 210 30.83 -4.42 -21.45
C MET A 210 30.61 -4.67 -19.97
N ARG A 211 31.09 -3.74 -19.15
CA ARG A 211 31.00 -3.82 -17.69
C ARG A 211 30.53 -2.51 -17.11
N ILE A 212 29.82 -2.62 -15.99
CA ILE A 212 29.44 -1.47 -15.17
C ILE A 212 30.69 -1.02 -14.39
N LYS A 213 31.12 0.21 -14.63
CA LYS A 213 32.17 0.91 -13.87
C LYS A 213 31.47 1.90 -12.95
N THR A 214 31.53 1.66 -11.64
CA THR A 214 30.97 2.55 -10.62
C THR A 214 32.01 3.58 -10.16
N PHE A 215 31.55 4.77 -9.80
CA PHE A 215 32.33 5.87 -9.23
C PHE A 215 31.45 6.65 -8.23
N PRO A 216 32.02 7.51 -7.36
CA PRO A 216 31.26 8.15 -6.28
C PRO A 216 30.02 8.92 -6.75
N GLU A 217 30.12 9.62 -7.87
CA GLU A 217 29.00 10.37 -8.47
C GLU A 217 28.12 9.57 -9.44
N GLY A 218 28.28 8.25 -9.59
CA GLY A 218 27.41 7.43 -10.44
C GLY A 218 28.06 6.20 -11.08
N PHE A 219 27.66 5.87 -12.31
CA PHE A 219 28.21 4.73 -13.02
C PHE A 219 28.24 4.95 -14.53
N MET A 220 29.06 4.15 -15.21
CA MET A 220 29.20 4.11 -16.65
C MET A 220 29.24 2.66 -17.12
N ILE A 221 28.60 2.37 -18.26
CA ILE A 221 28.66 1.07 -18.90
C ILE A 221 29.50 1.20 -20.16
N SER A 222 30.69 0.58 -20.16
CA SER A 222 31.63 0.65 -21.29
C SER A 222 32.58 -0.55 -21.30
N ASN A 223 33.03 -0.93 -22.50
CA ASN A 223 34.13 -1.88 -22.72
C ASN A 223 35.47 -1.18 -22.99
N GLY A 224 35.55 0.16 -22.91
CA GLY A 224 36.74 0.94 -23.22
C GLY A 224 36.82 1.45 -24.66
N SER A 225 36.17 0.78 -25.63
CA SER A 225 36.07 1.24 -27.02
C SER A 225 34.72 1.92 -27.30
N ALA A 226 33.64 1.40 -26.74
CA ALA A 226 32.28 1.92 -26.85
C ALA A 226 31.62 2.05 -25.46
N GLN A 227 30.57 2.88 -25.39
CA GLN A 227 29.84 3.17 -24.16
C GLN A 227 28.33 2.99 -24.39
N CYS A 228 27.64 2.20 -23.57
CA CYS A 228 26.18 2.10 -23.61
C CYS A 228 25.49 3.28 -22.91
N GLY A 229 26.18 3.92 -21.97
CA GLY A 229 25.78 5.17 -21.36
C GLY A 229 26.44 5.41 -20.01
N SER A 230 26.01 6.46 -19.32
CA SER A 230 26.39 6.75 -17.94
C SER A 230 25.26 7.48 -17.24
N ALA A 231 25.13 7.24 -15.94
CA ALA A 231 24.25 8.00 -15.07
C ALA A 231 25.09 8.67 -14.00
N ARG A 232 24.90 9.98 -13.81
CA ARG A 232 25.64 10.78 -12.84
C ARG A 232 24.69 11.60 -12.00
N LEU A 233 24.93 11.60 -10.69
CA LEU A 233 24.28 12.53 -9.79
C LEU A 233 24.72 13.97 -10.13
N PRO A 234 23.80 14.94 -10.09
CA PRO A 234 24.16 16.32 -10.34
C PRO A 234 25.10 16.75 -9.22
N VAL A 235 26.31 17.17 -9.59
CA VAL A 235 27.17 17.88 -8.65
C VAL A 235 26.42 19.14 -8.25
N SER A 236 26.03 19.25 -6.97
CA SER A 236 25.53 20.51 -6.42
C SER A 236 26.69 21.51 -6.44
N ARG A 237 26.96 22.10 -7.61
CA ARG A 237 27.86 23.24 -7.70
C ARG A 237 27.17 24.35 -6.94
N ARG A 238 27.80 24.79 -5.85
CA ARG A 238 27.53 26.13 -5.32
C ARG A 238 27.69 27.08 -6.49
N ASP A 239 26.60 27.71 -6.92
CA ASP A 239 26.68 28.83 -7.83
C ASP A 239 27.56 29.89 -7.16
N SER A 240 28.76 30.13 -7.72
CA SER A 240 29.70 31.12 -7.19
C SER A 240 29.25 32.56 -7.43
N SER A 241 28.11 32.75 -8.12
CA SER A 241 27.52 34.05 -8.45
C SER A 241 26.54 34.58 -7.39
N TRP A 242 26.13 33.75 -6.41
CA TRP A 242 25.22 34.16 -5.34
C TRP A 242 25.90 34.02 -3.97
N ARG A 243 26.29 35.14 -3.36
CA ARG A 243 26.81 35.20 -1.98
C ARG A 243 25.67 35.60 -1.03
N PRO A 244 24.95 34.66 -0.39
CA PRO A 244 24.05 35.02 0.70
C PRO A 244 24.90 35.44 1.91
N ILE A 245 24.47 36.51 2.58
CA ILE A 245 25.13 37.14 3.74
C ILE A 245 25.18 36.19 4.97
N PHE A 246 24.46 35.07 4.92
CA PHE A 246 24.51 34.01 5.93
C PHE A 246 24.78 32.65 5.28
N ASN A 247 26.05 32.22 5.30
CA ASN A 247 26.47 30.90 4.84
C ASN A 247 26.19 29.88 5.96
N VAL A 248 24.97 29.34 6.02
CA VAL A 248 24.70 28.16 6.85
C VAL A 248 25.31 26.94 6.13
N PRO A 249 26.34 26.28 6.66
CA PRO A 249 26.87 25.07 6.06
C PRO A 249 25.85 23.94 6.26
N VAL A 250 24.92 23.79 5.31
CA VAL A 250 24.10 22.58 5.24
C VAL A 250 25.06 21.44 4.90
N ASN A 251 25.27 20.53 5.84
CA ASN A 251 26.09 19.35 5.63
C ASN A 251 25.35 18.44 4.63
N THR A 252 25.65 18.59 3.33
CA THR A 252 25.05 17.81 2.24
C THR A 252 25.60 16.40 2.13
N ARG A 253 26.58 16.01 2.95
CA ARG A 253 27.21 14.67 2.90
C ARG A 253 26.22 13.52 3.12
N PRO A 254 25.30 13.56 4.11
CA PRO A 254 24.30 12.50 4.29
C PRO A 254 23.37 12.37 3.09
N LEU A 255 23.03 13.49 2.45
CA LEU A 255 22.20 13.52 1.25
C LEU A 255 22.91 12.95 0.03
N ILE A 256 24.18 13.30 -0.18
CA ILE A 256 25.00 12.75 -1.29
C ILE A 256 25.16 11.23 -1.13
N ILE A 257 25.37 10.74 0.09
CA ILE A 257 25.43 9.30 0.38
C ILE A 257 24.07 8.63 0.14
N ALA A 258 22.97 9.25 0.58
CA ALA A 258 21.63 8.73 0.32
C ALA A 258 21.32 8.68 -1.19
N GLN A 259 21.73 9.69 -1.95
CA GLN A 259 21.59 9.73 -3.40
C GLN A 259 22.45 8.67 -4.10
N SER A 260 23.71 8.49 -3.70
CA SER A 260 24.57 7.45 -4.30
C SER A 260 24.03 6.06 -4.03
N ASN A 261 23.52 5.82 -2.82
CA ASN A 261 22.90 4.56 -2.44
C ASN A 261 21.60 4.33 -3.20
N ALA A 262 20.74 5.35 -3.34
CA ALA A 262 19.51 5.26 -4.11
C ALA A 262 19.79 4.99 -5.59
N LEU A 263 20.78 5.66 -6.19
CA LEU A 263 21.16 5.45 -7.59
C LEU A 263 21.73 4.04 -7.82
N ASN A 264 22.55 3.53 -6.90
CA ASN A 264 23.08 2.16 -6.98
C ASN A 264 21.97 1.11 -6.86
N ARG A 265 20.98 1.32 -5.98
CA ARG A 265 19.82 0.41 -5.87
C ARG A 265 18.98 0.42 -7.15
N MET A 266 18.66 1.61 -7.66
CA MET A 266 17.94 1.76 -8.93
C MET A 266 18.71 1.03 -10.05
N GLN A 267 20.02 1.23 -10.14
CA GLN A 267 20.84 0.58 -11.16
C GLN A 267 20.81 -0.94 -11.05
N ASN A 268 20.94 -1.51 -9.85
CA ASN A 268 20.89 -2.96 -9.65
C ASN A 268 19.52 -3.54 -10.04
N GLN A 269 18.43 -2.88 -9.66
CA GLN A 269 17.07 -3.30 -10.01
C GLN A 269 16.83 -3.26 -11.51
N LEU A 270 17.15 -2.14 -12.15
CA LEU A 270 16.99 -1.97 -13.60
C LEU A 270 17.92 -2.89 -14.39
N SER A 271 19.13 -3.17 -13.89
CA SER A 271 20.05 -4.14 -14.49
C SER A 271 19.47 -5.55 -14.42
N GLN A 272 18.92 -5.97 -13.28
CA GLN A 272 18.28 -7.27 -13.15
C GLN A 272 17.04 -7.40 -14.05
N ALA A 273 16.21 -6.36 -14.12
CA ALA A 273 15.05 -6.32 -15.01
C ALA A 273 15.48 -6.43 -16.49
N ALA A 274 16.53 -5.69 -16.89
CA ALA A 274 17.06 -5.75 -18.25
C ALA A 274 17.65 -7.13 -18.59
N HIS A 275 18.33 -7.77 -17.64
CA HIS A 275 18.84 -9.13 -17.80
C HIS A 275 17.71 -10.14 -18.04
N ASN A 276 16.67 -10.08 -17.21
CA ASN A 276 15.51 -10.95 -17.32
C ASN A 276 14.78 -10.75 -18.65
N PHE A 277 14.58 -9.49 -19.05
CA PHE A 277 13.98 -9.15 -20.33
C PHE A 277 14.80 -9.70 -21.51
N ALA A 278 16.12 -9.49 -21.53
CA ALA A 278 16.99 -10.01 -22.60
C ALA A 278 16.95 -11.54 -22.68
N ARG A 279 16.97 -12.22 -21.53
CA ARG A 279 16.86 -13.68 -21.47
C ARG A 279 15.51 -14.18 -22.01
N GLN A 280 14.40 -13.58 -21.56
CA GLN A 280 13.05 -13.96 -22.01
C GLN A 280 12.86 -13.69 -23.50
N PHE A 281 13.40 -12.57 -24.00
CA PHE A 281 13.38 -12.25 -25.42
C PHE A 281 14.17 -13.28 -26.26
N SER A 282 15.38 -13.63 -25.81
CA SER A 282 16.21 -14.66 -26.46
C SER A 282 15.50 -16.02 -26.49
N GLN A 283 14.93 -16.45 -25.36
CA GLN A 283 14.16 -17.69 -25.27
C GLN A 283 12.95 -17.69 -26.20
N LYS A 284 12.15 -16.62 -26.19
CA LYS A 284 10.98 -16.49 -27.05
C LYS A 284 11.34 -16.56 -28.53
N ARG A 285 12.50 -16.02 -28.92
CA ARG A 285 13.02 -16.14 -30.29
C ARG A 285 13.37 -17.58 -30.67
N GLN A 286 13.92 -18.36 -29.74
CA GLN A 286 14.37 -19.73 -30.01
C GLN A 286 13.21 -20.74 -29.98
N THR A 287 12.27 -20.60 -29.05
CA THR A 287 11.20 -21.57 -28.82
C THR A 287 9.84 -21.16 -29.40
N GLY A 288 9.71 -19.91 -29.87
CA GLY A 288 8.45 -19.33 -30.34
C GLY A 288 7.38 -19.15 -29.24
N THR A 289 7.69 -19.50 -27.99
CA THR A 289 6.75 -19.56 -26.87
C THR A 289 7.37 -18.90 -25.63
N GLY A 290 6.56 -18.16 -24.87
CA GLY A 290 7.01 -17.46 -23.66
C GLY A 290 6.44 -16.05 -23.53
N GLN A 291 6.15 -15.66 -22.29
CA GLN A 291 5.73 -14.32 -21.93
C GLN A 291 6.95 -13.49 -21.56
N ILE A 292 6.93 -12.21 -21.96
CA ILE A 292 7.94 -11.23 -21.57
C ILE A 292 7.30 -10.37 -20.47
N ASP A 293 7.98 -10.25 -19.33
CA ASP A 293 7.49 -9.47 -18.19
C ASP A 293 7.38 -7.97 -18.54
N ASP A 294 6.37 -7.28 -17.98
CA ASP A 294 6.15 -5.85 -18.25
C ASP A 294 7.24 -4.98 -17.62
N VAL A 295 8.15 -4.51 -18.46
CA VAL A 295 9.28 -3.67 -18.08
C VAL A 295 8.86 -2.30 -17.56
N GLU A 296 7.74 -1.74 -18.02
CA GLU A 296 7.31 -0.40 -17.59
C GLU A 296 7.00 -0.39 -16.09
N SER A 297 6.38 -1.46 -15.58
CA SER A 297 6.09 -1.61 -14.14
C SER A 297 7.36 -1.59 -13.26
N GLU A 298 8.43 -2.23 -13.74
CA GLU A 298 9.73 -2.30 -13.09
C GLU A 298 10.46 -0.96 -13.11
N ILE A 299 10.43 -0.25 -14.24
CA ILE A 299 11.00 1.09 -14.39
C ILE A 299 10.31 2.08 -13.45
N GLN A 300 8.97 2.05 -13.41
CA GLN A 300 8.17 2.92 -12.56
C GLN A 300 8.42 2.63 -11.07
N ARG A 301 8.56 1.35 -10.69
CA ARG A 301 8.92 0.96 -9.32
C ARG A 301 10.29 1.49 -8.93
N ALA A 302 11.32 1.28 -9.74
CA ALA A 302 12.67 1.74 -9.47
C ALA A 302 12.75 3.28 -9.39
N ALA A 303 12.01 3.99 -10.24
CA ALA A 303 11.91 5.45 -10.20
C ALA A 303 11.29 5.96 -8.89
N ARG A 304 10.24 5.31 -8.38
CA ARG A 304 9.62 5.67 -7.10
C ARG A 304 10.55 5.46 -5.92
N GLU A 305 11.15 4.28 -5.84
CA GLU A 305 12.02 3.94 -4.71
C GLU A 305 13.21 4.90 -4.58
N TYR A 306 13.71 5.39 -5.71
CA TYR A 306 14.73 6.44 -5.74
C TYR A 306 14.22 7.76 -5.15
N GLU A 307 13.05 8.24 -5.59
CA GLU A 307 12.48 9.49 -5.10
C GLU A 307 12.06 9.41 -3.64
N ASP A 308 11.57 8.26 -3.19
CA ASP A 308 11.23 7.99 -1.79
C ASP A 308 12.49 8.00 -0.91
N SER A 309 13.57 7.36 -1.36
CA SER A 309 14.86 7.37 -0.65
C SER A 309 15.42 8.79 -0.52
N ILE A 310 15.31 9.62 -1.56
CA ILE A 310 15.75 11.03 -1.50
C ILE A 310 14.83 11.84 -0.59
N SER A 311 13.51 11.66 -0.70
CA SER A 311 12.54 12.38 0.12
C SER A 311 12.73 12.06 1.60
N GLN A 312 13.02 10.81 1.96
CA GLN A 312 13.36 10.40 3.32
C GLN A 312 14.64 11.09 3.80
N ALA A 313 15.69 11.13 2.98
CA ALA A 313 16.93 11.81 3.33
C ALA A 313 16.76 13.33 3.51
N VAL A 314 15.96 13.98 2.67
CA VAL A 314 15.61 15.40 2.78
C VAL A 314 14.82 15.68 4.06
N ARG A 315 13.81 14.86 4.37
CA ARG A 315 13.02 14.98 5.61
C ARG A 315 13.86 14.68 6.87
N ALA A 316 14.85 13.79 6.79
CA ALA A 316 15.75 13.51 7.91
C ALA A 316 16.69 14.69 8.23
N MET A 317 16.99 15.53 7.23
CA MET A 317 17.80 16.75 7.41
C MET A 317 16.95 17.95 7.84
N ASP A 318 15.75 18.08 7.27
CA ASP A 318 14.77 19.08 7.64
C ASP A 318 13.98 18.57 8.85
N LYS A 319 14.57 18.63 10.05
CA LYS A 319 13.85 18.37 11.31
C LYS A 319 12.80 19.47 11.55
N GLY A 320 11.80 19.55 10.70
CA GLY A 320 10.49 20.11 11.00
C GLY A 320 9.70 19.10 11.82
N THR A 321 10.17 18.81 13.04
CA THR A 321 9.58 17.84 13.97
C THR A 321 8.17 18.22 14.43
N SER A 322 7.66 19.42 14.17
CA SER A 322 6.38 19.84 14.74
C SER A 322 5.18 19.19 14.05
N LEU A 323 5.07 19.23 12.72
CA LEU A 323 3.77 18.90 12.09
C LEU A 323 3.45 17.41 12.11
N GLN A 324 4.39 16.55 11.72
CA GLN A 324 4.16 15.10 11.71
C GLN A 324 3.98 14.53 13.12
N GLU A 325 4.72 15.06 14.09
CA GLU A 325 4.60 14.67 15.50
C GLU A 325 3.29 15.17 16.11
N VAL A 326 2.91 16.42 15.86
CA VAL A 326 1.62 16.98 16.29
C VAL A 326 0.47 16.20 15.67
N VAL A 327 0.53 15.88 14.38
CA VAL A 327 -0.52 15.13 13.72
C VAL A 327 -0.60 13.70 14.25
N ALA A 328 0.54 13.01 14.40
CA ALA A 328 0.56 11.67 14.96
C ALA A 328 0.11 11.64 16.43
N ALA A 329 0.44 12.67 17.22
CA ALA A 329 -0.02 12.80 18.60
C ALA A 329 -1.54 13.04 18.66
N GLN A 330 -2.06 13.93 17.81
CA GLN A 330 -3.50 14.18 17.74
C GLN A 330 -4.29 12.98 17.24
N LEU A 331 -3.79 12.24 16.25
CA LEU A 331 -4.45 11.02 15.78
C LEU A 331 -4.52 9.95 16.88
N ARG A 332 -3.45 9.79 17.68
CA ARG A 332 -3.45 8.87 18.83
C ARG A 332 -4.40 9.33 19.94
N GLN A 333 -4.49 10.64 20.17
CA GLN A 333 -5.34 11.23 21.21
C GLN A 333 -6.83 11.18 20.84
N TYR A 334 -7.17 11.58 19.62
CA TYR A 334 -8.56 11.82 19.19
C TYR A 334 -9.18 10.67 18.39
N GLY A 335 -8.37 9.71 17.95
CA GLY A 335 -8.82 8.52 17.22
C GLY A 335 -9.09 8.78 15.73
N TRP A 336 -9.65 7.78 15.06
CA TRP A 336 -9.83 7.77 13.60
C TRP A 336 -10.69 8.93 13.06
N LEU A 337 -11.65 9.46 13.85
CA LEU A 337 -12.47 10.60 13.44
C LEU A 337 -11.67 11.89 13.20
N ALA A 338 -10.48 12.02 13.82
CA ALA A 338 -9.61 13.17 13.59
C ALA A 338 -8.91 13.11 12.21
N LEU A 339 -8.92 11.99 11.49
CA LEU A 339 -8.29 11.91 10.17
C LEU A 339 -8.89 12.90 9.15
N GLY A 340 -10.19 13.19 9.26
CA GLY A 340 -10.90 14.09 8.36
C GLY A 340 -10.39 15.54 8.43
N SER A 341 -10.04 16.04 9.62
CA SER A 341 -9.55 17.42 9.78
C SER A 341 -8.14 17.63 9.24
N TRP A 342 -7.38 16.54 9.09
CA TRP A 342 -5.97 16.59 8.66
C TRP A 342 -5.76 16.31 7.17
N TYR A 343 -6.81 15.96 6.41
CA TYR A 343 -6.70 15.59 5.00
C TYR A 343 -5.99 16.64 4.13
N GLN A 344 -6.39 17.92 4.23
CA GLN A 344 -5.78 19.00 3.42
C GLN A 344 -4.32 19.27 3.82
N THR A 345 -4.01 19.13 5.10
CA THR A 345 -2.63 19.28 5.60
C THR A 345 -1.75 18.14 5.10
N PHE A 346 -2.28 16.90 5.08
CA PHE A 346 -1.59 15.75 4.49
C PHE A 346 -1.39 15.88 2.99
N ALA A 347 -2.41 16.32 2.26
CA ALA A 347 -2.31 16.56 0.81
C ALA A 347 -1.24 17.61 0.49
N THR A 348 -1.16 18.68 1.31
CA THR A 348 -0.18 19.76 1.12
C THR A 348 1.25 19.33 1.50
N ALA A 349 1.42 18.55 2.57
CA ALA A 349 2.71 18.02 3.01
C ALA A 349 3.31 16.96 2.06
N ASN A 350 2.50 16.43 1.13
CA ASN A 350 2.93 15.49 0.11
C ASN A 350 3.49 16.17 -1.15
N ASN A 351 3.45 17.49 -1.27
CA ASN A 351 4.06 18.18 -2.40
C ASN A 351 5.59 18.06 -2.34
N LYS A 352 6.18 17.48 -3.39
CA LYS A 352 7.64 17.36 -3.53
C LYS A 352 8.28 18.74 -3.48
N THR A 353 9.25 18.92 -2.58
CA THR A 353 9.98 20.18 -2.48
C THR A 353 10.91 20.36 -3.69
N ASN A 354 11.19 21.62 -4.06
CA ASN A 354 12.14 21.96 -5.12
C ASN A 354 13.54 21.34 -4.89
N ALA A 355 13.88 21.01 -3.64
CA ALA A 355 15.09 20.28 -3.31
C ALA A 355 15.11 18.87 -3.93
N VAL A 356 14.03 18.09 -3.84
CA VAL A 356 13.93 16.75 -4.46
C VAL A 356 13.96 16.84 -5.99
N VAL A 357 13.39 17.91 -6.56
CA VAL A 357 13.38 18.20 -8.00
C VAL A 357 14.80 18.46 -8.56
N ASN A 358 15.67 19.12 -7.79
CA ASN A 358 17.03 19.46 -8.23
C ASN A 358 18.07 18.34 -8.02
N MET A 359 17.65 17.20 -7.45
CA MET A 359 18.54 16.09 -7.07
C MET A 359 18.47 14.88 -8.02
N ARG A 360 17.97 15.09 -9.23
CA ARG A 360 17.70 14.03 -10.23
C ARG A 360 18.97 13.62 -10.98
N PRO A 361 19.15 12.33 -11.31
CA PRO A 361 20.33 11.86 -12.02
C PRO A 361 20.31 12.31 -13.49
N THR A 362 21.46 12.76 -13.97
CA THR A 362 21.71 13.06 -15.38
C THR A 362 22.17 11.79 -16.09
N VAL A 363 21.59 11.52 -17.26
CA VAL A 363 21.82 10.29 -18.02
C VAL A 363 22.35 10.60 -19.42
N THR A 364 23.31 9.80 -19.89
CA THR A 364 23.85 9.87 -21.25
C THR A 364 23.56 8.57 -21.99
N GLY A 365 23.10 8.66 -23.25
CA GLY A 365 22.82 7.49 -24.09
C GLY A 365 24.06 6.79 -24.66
N LYS A 366 23.82 5.80 -25.53
CA LYS A 366 24.84 5.01 -26.23
C LYS A 366 25.77 5.91 -27.07
N SER A 367 27.08 5.66 -27.03
CA SER A 367 28.05 6.34 -27.86
C SER A 367 27.84 5.98 -29.34
N ARG A 368 27.97 6.98 -30.22
CA ARG A 368 27.91 6.78 -31.68
C ARG A 368 29.23 6.25 -32.27
N LEU A 369 30.27 6.19 -31.45
CA LEU A 369 31.62 5.78 -31.81
C LEU A 369 32.05 4.64 -30.90
N GLY A 370 32.80 3.69 -31.45
CA GLY A 370 33.32 2.52 -30.75
C GLY A 370 32.93 1.19 -31.41
N GLU A 371 33.75 0.17 -31.19
CA GLU A 371 33.53 -1.17 -31.75
C GLU A 371 32.58 -1.96 -30.82
N LEU A 372 31.43 -2.36 -31.38
CA LEU A 372 30.30 -2.92 -30.65
C LEU A 372 29.95 -4.35 -31.10
N GLY A 373 30.68 -4.91 -32.07
CA GLY A 373 30.32 -6.15 -32.76
C GLY A 373 29.31 -5.93 -33.90
N VAL A 374 28.47 -6.94 -34.17
CA VAL A 374 27.49 -6.93 -35.29
C VAL A 374 26.29 -6.01 -35.01
N GLY A 375 25.94 -5.79 -33.74
CA GLY A 375 24.96 -4.83 -33.26
C GLY A 375 23.48 -5.16 -33.52
N SER A 376 23.19 -6.22 -34.28
CA SER A 376 21.85 -6.54 -34.80
C SER A 376 20.91 -7.13 -33.74
N TYR A 377 21.42 -7.88 -32.76
CA TYR A 377 20.62 -8.40 -31.66
C TYR A 377 20.24 -7.27 -30.70
N ASN A 378 21.18 -6.38 -30.38
CA ASN A 378 20.90 -5.21 -29.55
C ASN A 378 19.84 -4.28 -30.18
N GLU A 379 19.84 -4.11 -31.49
CA GLU A 379 18.82 -3.33 -32.20
C GLU A 379 17.43 -3.99 -32.09
N GLN A 380 17.34 -5.29 -32.33
CA GLN A 380 16.09 -6.05 -32.19
C GLN A 380 15.54 -6.02 -30.76
N LEU A 381 16.42 -6.11 -29.77
CA LEU A 381 16.10 -6.03 -28.35
C LEU A 381 15.52 -4.63 -27.99
N THR A 382 16.10 -3.58 -28.55
CA THR A 382 15.63 -2.19 -28.38
C THR A 382 14.24 -1.99 -29.02
N VAL A 383 14.02 -2.54 -30.22
CA VAL A 383 12.72 -2.47 -30.89
C VAL A 383 11.66 -3.24 -30.10
N ALA A 384 11.97 -4.44 -29.61
CA ALA A 384 11.06 -5.24 -28.80
C ALA A 384 10.67 -4.53 -27.50
N TYR A 385 11.63 -3.89 -26.83
CA TYR A 385 11.38 -3.06 -25.66
C TYR A 385 10.43 -1.90 -25.98
N ARG A 386 10.70 -1.13 -27.06
CA ARG A 386 9.83 -0.01 -27.48
C ARG A 386 8.41 -0.46 -27.83
N ALA A 387 8.26 -1.61 -28.49
CA ALA A 387 6.95 -2.18 -28.79
C ALA A 387 6.19 -2.61 -27.52
N GLN A 388 6.90 -3.11 -26.50
CA GLN A 388 6.27 -3.46 -25.23
C GLN A 388 5.79 -2.21 -24.48
N LEU A 389 6.56 -1.13 -24.48
CA LEU A 389 6.15 0.14 -23.87
C LEU A 389 4.83 0.68 -24.44
N GLN A 390 4.60 0.48 -25.75
CA GLN A 390 3.36 0.88 -26.41
C GLN A 390 2.15 0.08 -25.94
N ASN A 391 2.35 -1.18 -25.58
CA ASN A 391 1.28 -2.10 -25.19
C ASN A 391 1.21 -2.37 -23.67
N SER A 392 1.91 -1.57 -22.86
CA SER A 392 1.86 -1.74 -21.41
C SER A 392 0.44 -1.45 -20.87
N THR A 393 0.00 -2.31 -19.94
CA THR A 393 -1.26 -2.19 -19.18
C THR A 393 -1.06 -1.48 -17.84
N TYR A 394 0.14 -0.93 -17.60
CA TYR A 394 0.47 -0.27 -16.36
C TYR A 394 -0.38 0.99 -16.12
N ALA A 395 -1.11 1.02 -15.00
CA ALA A 395 -1.84 2.20 -14.53
C ALA A 395 -0.95 3.04 -13.61
N ALA A 396 -0.53 4.21 -14.08
CA ALA A 396 0.30 5.13 -13.30
C ALA A 396 -0.55 5.99 -12.33
N PRO A 397 0.01 6.45 -11.19
CA PRO A 397 -0.66 7.41 -10.33
C PRO A 397 -0.97 8.72 -11.07
N LEU A 398 -2.12 9.32 -10.78
CA LEU A 398 -2.59 10.56 -11.40
C LEU A 398 -1.50 11.65 -11.37
N GLY A 399 -1.20 12.26 -12.52
CA GLY A 399 -0.14 13.27 -12.69
C GLY A 399 1.25 12.71 -13.02
N THR A 400 1.41 11.39 -13.12
CA THR A 400 2.65 10.75 -13.62
C THR A 400 2.57 10.61 -15.14
N GLN A 401 3.60 11.04 -15.86
CA GLN A 401 3.67 10.82 -17.31
C GLN A 401 3.96 9.34 -17.62
N THR A 402 3.18 8.73 -18.51
CA THR A 402 3.39 7.36 -18.97
C THR A 402 4.25 7.30 -20.24
N SER A 403 4.67 6.10 -20.64
CA SER A 403 5.40 5.89 -21.89
C SER A 403 4.58 6.26 -23.13
N LYS A 404 3.25 6.09 -23.05
CA LYS A 404 2.30 6.50 -24.10
C LYS A 404 2.25 8.02 -24.24
N ASP A 405 2.22 8.75 -23.12
CA ASP A 405 2.16 10.21 -23.11
C ASP A 405 3.44 10.84 -23.70
N ASN A 406 4.61 10.27 -23.40
CA ASN A 406 5.90 10.74 -23.95
C ASN A 406 6.03 10.49 -25.46
N GLN A 407 5.47 9.41 -25.98
CA GLN A 407 5.48 9.13 -27.42
C GLN A 407 4.47 10.02 -28.15
N GLN A 408 3.27 10.21 -27.61
CA GLN A 408 2.31 11.20 -28.15
C GLN A 408 2.89 12.61 -28.18
N ALA A 409 3.70 12.99 -27.17
CA ALA A 409 4.41 14.26 -27.17
C ALA A 409 5.57 14.34 -28.18
N SER A 410 6.21 13.21 -28.52
CA SER A 410 7.27 13.12 -29.53
C SER A 410 6.72 13.07 -30.96
N ASP A 411 5.52 12.52 -31.15
CA ASP A 411 4.82 12.41 -32.43
C ASP A 411 3.91 13.62 -32.69
N ALA A 412 3.68 14.46 -31.68
CA ALA A 412 2.93 15.70 -31.78
C ALA A 412 3.72 16.74 -32.61
N THR A 413 3.19 17.08 -33.78
CA THR A 413 3.71 18.18 -34.62
C THR A 413 3.42 19.57 -34.05
N ASP A 414 2.48 19.71 -33.11
CA ASP A 414 2.08 20.99 -32.49
C ASP A 414 1.93 20.88 -30.97
N ALA A 415 2.34 21.92 -30.24
CA ALA A 415 2.31 21.96 -28.77
C ALA A 415 0.90 21.83 -28.15
N SER A 416 -0.16 22.10 -28.92
CA SER A 416 -1.56 22.00 -28.49
C SER A 416 -2.09 20.57 -28.41
N SER A 417 -1.55 19.62 -29.18
CA SER A 417 -1.99 18.22 -29.14
C SER A 417 -1.45 17.45 -27.93
N VAL A 418 -0.34 17.92 -27.35
CA VAL A 418 0.27 17.38 -26.13
C VAL A 418 -0.61 17.65 -24.90
N LEU A 419 -1.22 18.85 -24.80
CA LEU A 419 -2.07 19.20 -23.67
C LEU A 419 -3.39 18.43 -23.64
N VAL A 420 -3.99 18.12 -24.79
CA VAL A 420 -5.26 17.38 -24.86
C VAL A 420 -5.09 15.92 -24.44
N GLY A 421 -3.92 15.31 -24.69
CA GLY A 421 -3.61 13.94 -24.21
C GLY A 421 -3.46 13.86 -22.69
N ILE A 422 -2.88 14.89 -22.06
CA ILE A 422 -2.60 14.94 -20.62
C ILE A 422 -3.87 15.16 -19.78
N THR A 423 -4.91 15.82 -20.31
CA THR A 423 -6.13 16.16 -19.56
C THR A 423 -7.28 15.17 -19.73
N ASN A 424 -7.17 14.17 -20.59
CA ASN A 424 -8.23 13.20 -20.90
C ASN A 424 -8.00 11.78 -20.33
N SER A 425 -7.03 11.60 -19.43
CA SER A 425 -6.83 10.34 -18.67
C SER A 425 -7.33 10.43 -17.24
#